data_AF-A0A833G4X0-F1
#
_entry.id   AF-A0A833G4X0-F1
#
_cell.length_a   1.000
_cell.length_b   1.000
_cell.length_c   1.000
_cell.angle_alpha   90.00
_cell.angle_beta   90.00
_cell.angle_gamma   90.00
#
_symmetry.space_group_name_H-M   'P 1'
#
loop_
_entity.id
_entity.type
_entity.pdbx_description
1 polymer ?
#
loop_
_entity_poly.entity_id
_entity_poly.type
_entity_poly.pdbx_seq_one_letter_code
_entity_poly.pdbx_strand_id
1 'polypeptide(L)' 'MVRIAAFGDNDVDCYLSDGRMYPGGNCFNLSVFARRYGAGTAFVGAVAEDAAGRLMRATLAAEGVE' A
#
# COMPACT_ATOMS: atom_id res chain seq x y z
N MET A 1 3.62 19.22 -10.74
CA MET A 1 3.76 17.96 -9.96
C MET A 1 2.49 17.15 -10.16
N VAL A 2 2.60 15.90 -10.61
CA VAL A 2 1.44 15.02 -10.79
C VAL A 2 0.94 14.58 -9.41
N ARG A 3 -0.38 14.59 -9.21
CA ARG A 3 -1.02 14.07 -7.99
C ARG A 3 -2.00 12.96 -8.34
N ILE A 4 -1.96 11.86 -7.59
CA ILE A 4 -2.77 10.66 -7.85
C ILE A 4 -3.41 10.21 -6.54
N ALA A 5 -4.72 9.99 -6.54
CA ALA A 5 -5.40 9.25 -5.47
C ALA A 5 -5.76 7.87 -6.02
N ALA A 6 -5.16 6.82 -5.47
CA ALA A 6 -5.49 5.44 -5.80
C ALA A 6 -6.60 4.97 -4.85
N PHE A 7 -7.79 4.70 -5.39
CA PHE A 7 -8.95 4.28 -4.61
C PHE A 7 -9.32 2.84 -4.96
N GLY A 8 -9.29 1.95 -3.96
CA GLY A 8 -9.79 0.59 -4.16
C GLY A 8 -9.08 -0.48 -3.34
N ASP A 9 -8.67 -1.52 -4.06
CA ASP A 9 -8.22 -2.78 -3.50
C ASP A 9 -6.85 -2.69 -2.82
N ASN A 10 -6.70 -3.56 -1.84
CA ASN A 10 -5.50 -3.77 -1.08
C ASN A 10 -5.55 -5.21 -0.56
N ASP A 11 -4.40 -5.86 -0.49
CA ASP A 11 -4.26 -7.21 0.04
C ASP A 11 -2.87 -7.38 0.68
N VAL A 12 -2.64 -8.57 1.23
CA VAL A 12 -1.31 -9.02 1.59
C VAL A 12 -1.04 -10.37 0.92
N ASP A 13 0.10 -10.47 0.24
CA ASP A 13 0.59 -11.73 -0.31
C ASP A 13 1.31 -12.52 0.77
N CYS A 14 0.74 -13.67 1.14
CA CYS A 14 1.27 -14.56 2.17
C CYS A 14 2.16 -15.65 1.56
N TYR A 15 3.46 -15.57 1.79
CA TYR A 15 4.44 -16.57 1.35
C TYR A 15 4.74 -17.54 2.48
N LEU A 16 4.05 -18.68 2.47
CA LEU A 16 4.10 -19.68 3.55
C LEU A 16 5.49 -20.31 3.72
N SER A 17 6.24 -20.50 2.64
CA SER A 17 7.61 -21.04 2.69
C SER A 17 8.55 -20.19 3.53
N ASP A 18 8.32 -18.87 3.55
CA ASP A 18 9.22 -17.89 4.14
C ASP A 18 8.65 -17.31 5.44
N GLY A 19 7.41 -17.68 5.79
CA GLY A 19 6.69 -17.15 6.94
C GLY A 19 6.48 -15.64 6.86
N ARG A 20 6.32 -15.07 5.65
CA ARG A 20 6.27 -13.63 5.41
C ARG A 20 4.98 -13.21 4.71
N MET A 21 4.59 -11.95 4.97
CA MET A 21 3.49 -11.26 4.30
C MET A 21 4.05 -10.00 3.62
N TYR A 22 3.62 -9.74 2.38
CA TYR A 22 3.99 -8.54 1.64
C TYR A 22 2.73 -7.72 1.30
N PRO A 23 2.72 -6.41 1.56
CA PRO A 23 1.61 -5.54 1.16
C PRO A 23 1.42 -5.51 -0.36
N GLY A 24 0.16 -5.57 -0.79
CA GLY A 24 -0.20 -5.61 -2.20
C GLY A 24 -1.56 -4.98 -2.50
N GLY A 25 -2.09 -5.34 -3.67
CA GLY A 25 -3.31 -4.80 -4.28
C GLY A 25 -2.98 -3.80 -5.38
N ASN A 26 -3.78 -3.76 -6.43
CA ASN A 26 -3.49 -2.94 -7.61
C ASN A 26 -3.42 -1.46 -7.26
N CYS A 27 -4.47 -0.94 -6.60
CA CYS A 27 -4.50 0.46 -6.18
C CYS A 27 -3.37 0.79 -5.18
N PHE A 28 -3.14 -0.08 -4.21
CA PHE A 28 -2.07 0.06 -3.23
C PHE A 28 -0.68 0.14 -3.90
N ASN A 29 -0.37 -0.84 -4.77
CA ASN A 29 0.91 -0.92 -5.48
C ASN A 29 1.12 0.28 -6.40
N LEU A 30 0.07 0.75 -7.10
CA LEU A 30 0.15 1.95 -7.93
C LEU A 30 0.50 3.19 -7.11
N SER A 31 -0.12 3.36 -5.93
CA SER A 31 0.15 4.51 -5.06
C SER A 31 1.62 4.56 -4.63
N VAL A 32 2.16 3.42 -4.18
CA VAL A 32 3.56 3.29 -3.75
C VAL A 32 4.50 3.47 -4.95
N PHE A 33 4.22 2.81 -6.07
CA PHE A 33 5.04 2.92 -7.26
C PHE A 33 5.13 4.36 -7.76
N ALA A 34 3.99 5.03 -7.97
CA ALA A 34 3.99 6.41 -8.44
C ALA A 34 4.69 7.37 -7.46
N ARG A 35 4.58 7.13 -6.15
CA ARG A 35 5.27 7.92 -5.12
C ARG A 35 6.79 7.86 -5.26
N ARG A 36 7.33 6.67 -5.52
CA ARG A 36 8.77 6.43 -5.73
C ARG A 36 9.32 7.16 -6.96
N TYR A 37 8.47 7.49 -7.93
CA TYR A 37 8.84 8.25 -9.14
C TYR A 37 8.43 9.74 -9.07
N GLY A 38 8.14 10.26 -7.88
CA GLY A 38 8.01 11.70 -7.64
C GLY A 38 6.61 12.29 -7.81
N ALA A 39 5.58 11.46 -7.99
CA ALA A 39 4.20 11.92 -7.85
C ALA A 39 3.84 12.14 -6.37
N GLY A 40 2.95 13.10 -6.09
CA GLY A 40 2.26 13.15 -4.80
C GLY A 40 1.10 12.17 -4.83
N THR A 41 1.07 11.21 -3.90
CA THR A 41 0.11 10.10 -3.98
C THR A 41 -0.66 9.93 -2.68
N ALA A 42 -1.93 9.55 -2.79
CA ALA A 42 -2.74 9.08 -1.69
C ALA A 42 -3.32 7.68 -2.00
N PHE A 43 -3.53 6.88 -0.97
CA PHE A 43 -4.27 5.61 -1.05
C PHE A 43 -5.56 5.71 -0.23
N VAL A 44 -6.68 5.32 -0.84
CA VAL A 44 -7.99 5.31 -0.19
C VAL A 44 -8.59 3.92 -0.34
N GLY A 45 -8.75 3.22 0.78
CA GLY A 45 -9.32 1.88 0.81
C GLY A 45 -9.63 1.42 2.22
N ALA A 46 -10.41 0.35 2.33
CA ALA A 46 -10.72 -0.26 3.62
C ALA A 46 -9.53 -1.07 4.12
N VAL A 47 -9.06 -0.79 5.33
CA VAL A 47 -7.95 -1.52 5.96
C VAL A 47 -8.39 -1.99 7.34
N ALA A 48 -8.35 -3.31 7.55
CA ALA A 48 -8.75 -3.96 8.79
C ALA A 48 -7.82 -3.60 9.97
N GLU A 49 -8.31 -3.74 11.19
CA GLU A 49 -7.53 -3.51 12.42
C GLU A 49 -6.81 -4.80 12.88
N ASP A 50 -6.04 -5.40 11.98
CA ASP A 50 -5.30 -6.64 12.22
C ASP A 50 -3.82 -6.50 11.85
N ALA A 51 -3.07 -7.61 11.89
CA ALA A 51 -1.65 -7.60 11.60
C ALA A 51 -1.35 -7.17 10.15
N ALA A 52 -2.18 -7.61 9.20
CA ALA A 52 -2.06 -7.23 7.79
C ALA A 52 -2.33 -5.74 7.63
N GLY A 53 -3.45 -5.24 8.15
CA GLY A 53 -3.79 -3.83 8.03
C GLY A 53 -2.81 -2.89 8.74
N ARG A 54 -2.24 -3.29 9.88
CA ARG A 54 -1.12 -2.55 10.51
C ARG A 54 0.12 -2.51 9.62
N LEU A 55 0.48 -3.63 9.00
CA LEU A 55 1.59 -3.69 8.05
C LEU A 55 1.35 -2.74 6.87
N MET A 56 0.15 -2.74 6.29
CA MET A 56 -0.20 -1.88 5.17
C MET A 56 -0.12 -0.38 5.52
N ARG A 57 -0.68 0.03 6.67
CA ARG A 57 -0.60 1.42 7.15
C ARG A 57 0.84 1.86 7.38
N ALA A 58 1.67 0.98 7.97
CA ALA A 58 3.08 1.25 8.17
C ALA A 58 3.85 1.40 6.86
N THR A 59 3.53 0.58 5.85
CA THR A 59 4.13 0.67 4.51
C THR A 59 3.76 1.97 3.80
N LEU A 60 2.49 2.38 3.80
CA LEU A 60 2.08 3.67 3.21
C LEU A 60 2.83 4.84 3.85
N ALA A 61 2.93 4.85 5.18
CA ALA A 61 3.67 5.87 5.92
C ALA A 61 5.18 5.87 5.58
N ALA A 62 5.80 4.68 5.49
CA ALA A 62 7.21 4.55 5.15
C ALA A 62 7.53 4.98 3.71
N GLU A 63 6.61 4.75 2.77
CA GLU A 63 6.72 5.17 1.36
C GLU A 63 6.32 6.65 1.16
N GLY A 64 5.75 7.29 2.19
CA GLY A 64 5.28 8.68 2.13
C GLY A 64 4.02 8.86 1.26
N VAL A 65 3.18 7.83 1.18
CA VAL A 65 1.85 7.89 0.56
C VAL A 65 0.85 8.40 1.59
N GLU A 66 -0.01 9.36 1.20
CA GLU A 66 -1.09 9.91 2.04
C GLU A 66 -2.27 8.94 2.23
#